data_AF-A0A3D3H494-F1
#
_entry.id   AF-A0A3D3H494-F1
#
_cell.length_a   1.000
_cell.length_b   1.000
_cell.length_c   1.000
_cell.angle_alpha   90.00
_cell.angle_beta   90.00
_cell.angle_gamma   90.00
#
_symmetry.space_group_name_H-M   'P 1'
#
loop_
_entity.id
_entity.type
_entity.pdbx_description
1 polymer ?
#
loop_
_entity_poly.entity_id
_entity_poly.type
_entity_poly.pdbx_seq_one_letter_code
_entity_poly.pdbx_strand_id
1 'polypeptide(L)' 'NQVSVEVRGALYPIVGRVAMDVCVVDIGDADIARGDEVIYFGGDGPAGPALATWEAASGLTAAELVCALGLRLPREVVA' A
#
# COMPACT_ATOMS: atom_id res chain seq x y z
N ASN A 1 1.07 9.84 8.89
CA ASN A 1 1.75 9.02 7.86
C ASN A 1 1.75 9.82 6.56
N GLN A 2 2.75 9.64 5.68
CA GLN A 2 2.83 10.39 4.40
C GLN A 2 2.41 9.57 3.18
N VAL A 3 1.96 8.34 3.39
CA VAL A 3 1.61 7.38 2.34
C VAL A 3 0.11 7.08 2.37
N SER A 4 -0.41 6.77 1.19
CA SER A 4 -1.79 6.33 0.96
C SER A 4 -1.78 4.95 0.30
N VAL A 5 -2.90 4.25 0.41
CA VAL A 5 -3.16 2.99 -0.28
C VAL A 5 -4.36 3.17 -1.20
N GLU A 6 -4.38 2.45 -2.31
CA GLU A 6 -5.53 2.42 -3.19
C GLU A 6 -6.51 1.34 -2.75
N VAL A 7 -7.79 1.69 -2.72
CA VAL A 7 -8.93 0.78 -2.53
C VAL A 7 -10.00 1.15 -3.53
N ARG A 8 -10.48 0.19 -4.33
CA ARG A 8 -11.50 0.42 -5.38
C ARG A 8 -11.19 1.61 -6.33
N GLY A 9 -9.92 1.82 -6.69
CA GLY A 9 -9.51 2.88 -7.61
C GLY A 9 -9.41 4.30 -7.01
N ALA A 10 -9.40 4.43 -5.69
CA ALA A 10 -9.19 5.71 -4.99
C ALA A 10 -8.14 5.59 -3.89
N LEU A 11 -7.37 6.66 -3.65
CA LEU A 11 -6.33 6.69 -2.62
C LEU A 11 -6.88 7.12 -1.26
N TYR A 12 -6.51 6.39 -0.22
CA TYR A 12 -6.88 6.63 1.17
C TYR A 12 -5.64 6.66 2.07
N PRO A 13 -5.52 7.65 2.97
CA PRO A 13 -4.31 7.81 3.78
C PRO A 13 -4.22 6.75 4.88
N ILE A 14 -3.01 6.25 5.13
CA ILE A 14 -2.73 5.49 6.35
C ILE A 14 -2.66 6.48 7.53
N VAL A 15 -3.41 6.20 8.60
CA VAL A 15 -3.52 7.07 9.78
C VAL A 15 -3.06 6.35 11.05
N GLY A 16 -2.70 7.13 12.06
CA GLY A 16 -2.20 6.60 13.33
C GLY A 16 -0.83 5.93 13.22
N ARG A 17 -0.55 5.03 14.16
CA ARG A 17 0.69 4.23 14.18
C ARG A 17 0.47 2.93 13.40
N VAL A 18 1.46 2.56 12.59
CA VAL A 18 1.54 1.22 11.99
C VAL A 18 1.99 0.25 13.08
N ALA A 19 1.20 -0.79 13.33
CA ALA A 19 1.55 -1.88 14.25
C ALA A 19 2.42 -2.93 13.53
N MET A 20 2.71 -4.05 14.20
CA MET A 20 3.56 -5.10 13.63
C MET A 20 2.92 -5.77 12.40
N ASP A 21 1.60 -5.92 12.41
CA ASP A 21 0.82 -6.71 11.46
C ASP A 21 -0.36 -5.96 10.85
N VAL A 22 -0.74 -4.82 11.43
CA VAL A 22 -1.90 -4.03 10.99
C VAL A 22 -1.58 -2.55 10.92
N CYS A 23 -2.24 -1.86 9.98
CA CYS A 23 -2.32 -0.41 9.95
C CYS A 23 -3.78 0.02 9.78
N VAL A 24 -4.06 1.29 10.06
CA VAL A 24 -5.39 1.88 9.92
C VAL A 24 -5.40 2.78 8.69
N VAL A 25 -6.42 2.63 7.86
CA VAL A 25 -6.65 3.47 6.68
C VAL A 25 -7.92 4.27 6.92
N ASP A 26 -7.86 5.58 6.73
CA ASP A 26 -9.04 6.44 6.84
C ASP A 26 -9.83 6.40 5.53
N ILE A 27 -10.99 5.75 5.57
CA ILE A 27 -11.88 5.57 4.42
C ILE A 27 -13.03 6.59 4.37
N GLY A 28 -13.18 7.43 5.40
CA GLY A 28 -14.35 8.31 5.55
C GLY A 28 -15.67 7.55 5.41
N ASP A 29 -16.54 8.05 4.52
CA ASP A 29 -17.85 7.45 4.21
C ASP A 29 -17.82 6.54 2.97
N ALA A 30 -16.64 6.09 2.52
CA ALA A 30 -16.53 5.23 1.36
C ALA A 30 -17.16 3.85 1.59
N ASP A 31 -17.90 3.35 0.60
CA ASP A 31 -18.48 2.01 0.62
C ASP A 31 -17.43 0.95 0.29
N ILE A 32 -16.63 0.60 1.31
CA ILE A 32 -15.57 -0.41 1.26
C ILE A 32 -15.98 -1.58 2.13
N ALA A 33 -15.99 -2.77 1.53
CA ALA A 33 -16.36 -4.00 2.21
C ALA A 33 -15.13 -4.79 2.67
N ARG A 34 -15.34 -5.70 3.63
CA ARG A 34 -14.30 -6.66 3.99
C ARG A 34 -13.97 -7.54 2.79
N GLY A 35 -12.67 -7.68 2.52
CA GLY A 35 -12.16 -8.45 1.38
C GLY A 35 -11.91 -7.61 0.13
N ASP A 36 -12.29 -6.32 0.12
CA ASP A 36 -11.84 -5.41 -0.94
C ASP A 36 -10.30 -5.31 -0.92
N GLU A 37 -9.72 -5.34 -2.11
CA GLU A 37 -8.27 -5.30 -2.29
C GLU A 37 -7.70 -3.93 -1.93
N VAL A 38 -6.52 -3.96 -1.29
CA VAL A 38 -5.76 -2.76 -0.92
C VAL A 38 -4.41 -2.81 -1.62
N ILE A 39 -4.16 -1.85 -2.51
CA ILE A 39 -2.91 -1.75 -3.27
C ILE A 39 -2.02 -0.69 -2.62
N TYR A 40 -0.82 -1.08 -2.19
CA TYR A 40 0.12 -0.18 -1.53
C TYR A 40 0.92 0.65 -2.54
N PHE A 41 1.42 0.02 -3.59
CA PHE A 41 2.12 0.64 -4.72
C PHE A 41 2.13 -0.32 -5.92
N GLY A 42 2.23 0.23 -7.13
CA GLY A 42 2.14 -0.54 -8.37
C GLY A 42 0.70 -0.74 -8.85
N GLY A 43 0.50 -1.67 -9.79
CA GLY A 43 -0.77 -1.84 -10.49
C GLY A 43 -1.05 -0.73 -11.52
N ASP A 44 -2.24 -0.79 -12.13
CA ASP A 44 -2.67 0.16 -13.18
C ASP A 44 -3.50 1.34 -12.64
N GLY A 45 -3.81 1.32 -11.33
CA GLY A 45 -4.61 2.34 -10.66
C GLY A 45 -3.80 3.53 -10.12
N PRO A 46 -4.42 4.42 -9.34
CA PRO A 46 -3.76 5.56 -8.69
C PRO A 46 -2.53 5.22 -7.83
N ALA A 47 -2.41 3.99 -7.31
CA ALA A 47 -1.22 3.54 -6.58
C ALA A 47 -0.06 3.13 -7.51
N GLY A 48 -0.27 3.05 -8.82
CA GLY A 48 0.74 2.73 -9.85
C GLY A 48 2.08 3.46 -9.65
N PRO A 49 2.08 4.80 -9.57
CA PRO A 49 3.31 5.59 -9.37
C PRO A 49 3.71 5.76 -7.89
N ALA A 50 3.00 5.14 -6.94
CA ALA A 50 3.18 5.45 -5.51
C ALA A 50 4.54 5.02 -4.95
N LEU A 51 5.28 4.15 -5.64
CA LEU A 51 6.56 3.61 -5.14
C LEU A 51 7.55 4.72 -4.74
N ALA A 52 7.64 5.80 -5.52
CA ALA A 52 8.50 6.94 -5.20
C ALA A 52 8.08 7.67 -3.91
N THR A 53 6.78 7.75 -3.62
CA THR A 53 6.26 8.29 -2.36
C THR A 53 6.62 7.39 -1.18
N TRP A 54 6.59 6.07 -1.37
CA TRP A 54 7.02 5.11 -0.36
C TRP A 54 8.53 5.17 -0.09
N GLU A 55 9.35 5.37 -1.12
CA GLU A 55 10.79 5.61 -0.95
C GLU A 55 11.03 6.84 -0.08
N ALA A 56 10.39 7.97 -0.44
CA ALA A 56 10.53 9.22 0.31
C ALA A 56 10.08 9.11 1.77
N ALA A 57 8.98 8.39 2.03
CA ALA A 57 8.43 8.24 3.38
C ALA A 57 9.22 7.27 4.26
N SER A 58 9.83 6.24 3.67
CA SER A 58 10.57 5.20 4.41
C SER A 58 12.08 5.48 4.51
N GLY A 59 12.63 6.29 3.60
CA GLY A 59 14.07 6.44 3.43
C GLY A 59 14.75 5.24 2.77
N LEU A 60 13.98 4.27 2.28
CA LEU A 60 14.47 3.09 1.56
C LEU A 60 14.35 3.32 0.05
N THR A 61 15.19 2.64 -0.71
CA THR A 61 15.06 2.54 -2.17
C THR A 61 13.96 1.56 -2.58
N ALA A 62 13.51 1.64 -3.82
CA ALA A 62 12.52 0.74 -4.41
C ALA A 62 12.95 -0.73 -4.30
N ALA A 63 14.22 -1.01 -4.57
CA ALA A 63 14.77 -2.37 -4.46
C ALA A 63 14.74 -2.88 -3.01
N GLU A 64 15.07 -2.03 -2.04
CA GLU A 64 15.02 -2.37 -0.61
C GLU A 64 13.57 -2.58 -0.15
N LEU A 65 12.63 -1.74 -0.57
CA LEU A 65 11.20 -1.88 -0.27
C LEU A 65 10.65 -3.23 -0.76
N VAL A 66 10.91 -3.57 -2.02
CA VAL A 66 10.45 -4.86 -2.60
C VAL A 66 11.13 -6.05 -1.92
N CYS A 67 12.42 -5.93 -1.55
CA CYS A 67 13.12 -6.98 -0.82
C CYS A 67 12.62 -7.14 0.63
N ALA A 68 12.23 -6.05 1.29
CA ALA A 68 11.79 -6.04 2.69
C ALA A 68 10.48 -6.81 2.91
N LEU A 69 9.63 -6.93 1.88
CA LEU A 69 8.42 -7.77 1.89
C LEU A 69 8.74 -9.25 2.17
N GLY A 70 9.98 -9.68 1.92
CA GLY A 70 10.49 -10.99 2.30
C GLY A 70 9.88 -12.16 1.50
N LEU A 71 10.18 -13.38 1.98
CA LEU A 71 9.77 -14.64 1.32
C LEU A 71 8.45 -15.20 1.84
N ARG A 72 7.88 -14.62 2.90
CA ARG A 72 6.65 -15.13 3.54
C ARG A 72 5.37 -14.67 2.86
N LEU A 73 5.45 -13.67 1.97
CA LEU A 73 4.32 -13.26 1.17
C LEU A 73 4.17 -14.20 -0.04
N PRO A 74 2.94 -14.62 -0.36
CA PRO A 74 2.68 -15.33 -1.60
C PRO A 74 3.08 -14.43 -2.78
N ARG A 75 3.67 -15.03 -3.82
CA ARG A 75 4.03 -14.34 -5.06
C ARG A 75 3.26 -14.96 -6.20
N GLU A 76 2.62 -14.10 -6.98
CA GLU A 76 1.91 -14.47 -8.20
C GLU A 76 2.61 -13.82 -9.39
N VAL A 77 2.71 -14.55 -10.50
CA VAL A 77 3.22 -14.04 -11.77
C VAL A 77 2.05 -13.99 -12.74
N VAL A 78 1.63 -12.79 -13.10
CA VAL A 78 0.55 -12.54 -14.05
C VAL A 78 1.16 -12.36 -15.45
N ALA A 79 0.54 -12.97 -16.46
CA ALA A 79 1.02 -13.02 -17.85
C ALA A 79 0.60 -11.80 -18.67
#